data_AF-A0A7V4Y3D8-F1
#
_entry.id   AF-A0A7V4Y3D8-F1
#
_cell.length_a   1.000
_cell.length_b   1.000
_cell.length_c   1.000
_cell.angle_alpha   90.00
_cell.angle_beta   90.00
_cell.angle_gamma   90.00
#
_symmetry.space_group_name_H-M   'P 1'
#
loop_
_entity.id
_entity.type
_entity.pdbx_description
1 polymer ?
#
loop_
_entity_poly.entity_id
_entity_poly.type
_entity_poly.pdbx_seq_one_letter_code
_entity_poly.pdbx_strand_id
1 'polypeptide(L)'
;MATLTYWESNWETERYELLNTRICDLKLNFEQTLLYRCIKKLYAELNAKKISFKPAYYFTCGGDEWGCPDRVPVIGIPFHLADNRLIRIEREMGYTTYDKRDLMILLRHETGHAINYAYKLYNRKDWKELFGDFNAPYPTNFKFKFNPFSRFYVKSQGEPKYYAQAHPDEDFAETFAVWLTPRSNWRKVYKKWPSIKKLEYVDSLMTSLRNKKPKVVSGPLDSPYYLKTYTLIEYYGETLDQFKDKALGIYDKDLSLIFPARSNGQRKTIPAKDLLRKNRRFLVSVIARWTGAREKVVAPVIGRFFQRCRELNLSLAPEEEASCLASLAALGTTVVMNYLHTGRYIPD
;
A
#
# COMPACT_ATOMS: atom_id res chain seq x y z
N MET A 1 18.21 -22.95 -29.82
CA MET A 1 18.30 -21.82 -28.87
C MET A 1 17.04 -21.83 -28.02
N ALA A 2 17.15 -22.18 -26.75
CA ALA A 2 16.02 -22.17 -25.84
C ALA A 2 15.62 -20.71 -25.58
N THR A 3 14.50 -20.27 -26.14
CA THR A 3 13.83 -19.04 -25.72
C THR A 3 13.40 -19.25 -24.27
N LEU A 4 14.11 -18.59 -23.35
CA LEU A 4 13.66 -18.41 -21.97
C LEU A 4 12.24 -17.88 -22.02
N THR A 5 11.27 -18.72 -21.65
CA THR A 5 9.89 -18.33 -21.41
C THR A 5 9.92 -17.28 -20.31
N TYR A 6 9.73 -16.02 -20.69
CA TYR A 6 9.61 -14.93 -19.73
C TYR A 6 8.31 -15.16 -18.96
N TRP A 7 8.44 -15.63 -17.73
CA TRP A 7 7.33 -15.76 -16.80
C TRP A 7 6.84 -14.35 -16.47
N GLU A 8 5.84 -13.86 -17.18
CA GLU A 8 5.04 -12.74 -16.68
C GLU A 8 4.38 -13.20 -15.39
N SER A 9 4.91 -12.74 -14.26
CA SER A 9 4.31 -12.98 -12.95
C SER A 9 2.85 -12.50 -12.98
N ASN A 10 1.94 -13.44 -12.80
CA ASN A 10 0.53 -13.12 -12.61
C ASN A 10 0.44 -12.31 -11.31
N TRP A 11 -0.22 -11.15 -11.34
CA TRP A 11 -0.40 -10.28 -10.17
C TRP A 11 -0.89 -11.06 -8.93
N GLU A 12 -1.75 -12.06 -9.14
CA GLU A 12 -2.27 -12.89 -8.06
C GLU A 12 -1.16 -13.68 -7.32
N THR A 13 -0.15 -14.14 -8.05
CA THR A 13 1.04 -14.81 -7.49
C THR A 13 1.93 -13.81 -6.76
N GLU A 14 2.26 -12.68 -7.40
CA GLU A 14 3.07 -11.63 -6.77
C GLU A 14 2.41 -11.09 -5.49
N ARG A 15 1.09 -10.87 -5.53
CA ARG A 15 0.30 -10.45 -4.37
C ARG A 15 0.40 -11.48 -3.25
N TYR A 16 0.25 -12.77 -3.56
CA TYR A 16 0.35 -13.83 -2.56
C TYR A 16 1.73 -13.88 -1.90
N GLU A 17 2.80 -13.76 -2.69
CA GLU A 17 4.17 -13.69 -2.18
C GLU A 17 4.37 -12.47 -1.27
N LEU A 18 3.91 -11.29 -1.69
CA LEU A 18 3.97 -10.07 -0.87
C LEU A 18 3.21 -10.24 0.45
N LEU A 19 1.99 -10.79 0.40
CA LEU A 19 1.16 -11.04 1.58
C LEU A 19 1.82 -12.03 2.56
N ASN A 20 2.55 -13.01 2.04
CA ASN A 20 3.26 -14.01 2.85
C ASN A 20 4.69 -13.58 3.28
N THR A 21 5.14 -12.39 2.89
CA THR A 21 6.47 -11.85 3.24
C THR A 21 6.41 -11.09 4.56
N ARG A 22 7.42 -11.25 5.43
CA ARG A 22 7.57 -10.44 6.65
C ARG A 22 7.74 -8.97 6.28
N ILE A 23 7.12 -8.07 7.02
CA ILE A 23 7.20 -6.64 6.69
C ILE A 23 8.65 -6.13 6.65
N CYS A 24 9.50 -6.57 7.57
CA CYS A 24 10.92 -6.21 7.57
C CYS A 24 11.69 -6.71 6.33
N ASP A 25 11.19 -7.73 5.64
CA ASP A 25 11.83 -8.34 4.47
C ASP A 25 11.28 -7.79 3.14
N LEU A 26 10.29 -6.90 3.17
CA LEU A 26 9.71 -6.31 1.96
C LEU A 26 10.76 -5.46 1.23
N LYS A 27 10.98 -5.79 -0.05
CA LYS A 27 11.82 -4.99 -0.96
C LYS A 27 10.99 -3.86 -1.55
N LEU A 28 11.09 -2.68 -0.94
CA LEU A 28 10.32 -1.49 -1.30
C LEU A 28 10.94 -0.74 -2.48
N ASN A 29 10.16 -0.50 -3.53
CA ASN A 29 10.57 0.30 -4.68
C ASN A 29 10.00 1.74 -4.61
N PHE A 30 10.60 2.53 -3.73
CA PHE A 30 10.04 3.81 -3.30
C PHE A 30 10.15 4.92 -4.35
N GLU A 31 11.25 4.98 -5.09
CA GLU A 31 11.57 6.05 -6.02
C GLU A 31 10.56 6.16 -7.18
N GLN A 32 9.82 5.09 -7.46
CA GLN A 32 8.81 5.02 -8.52
C GLN A 32 7.42 5.51 -8.06
N THR A 33 7.23 5.71 -6.76
CA THR A 33 5.92 6.05 -6.18
C THR A 33 5.51 7.50 -6.43
N LEU A 34 4.20 7.76 -6.34
CA LEU A 34 3.67 9.13 -6.32
C LEU A 34 4.17 9.90 -5.09
N LEU A 35 4.27 9.22 -3.95
CA LEU A 35 4.75 9.77 -2.69
C LEU A 35 6.16 10.36 -2.83
N TYR A 36 7.10 9.63 -3.45
CA TYR A 36 8.46 10.14 -3.66
C TYR A 36 8.48 11.45 -4.48
N ARG A 37 7.63 11.53 -5.52
CA ARG A 37 7.45 12.78 -6.30
C ARG A 37 6.88 13.91 -5.45
N CYS A 38 5.94 13.61 -4.55
CA CYS A 38 5.37 14.59 -3.62
C CYS A 38 6.39 15.07 -2.58
N ILE A 39 7.25 14.19 -2.04
CA ILE A 39 8.34 14.58 -1.13
C ILE A 39 9.35 15.49 -1.83
N LYS A 40 9.74 15.18 -3.07
CA LYS A 40 10.60 16.08 -3.87
C LYS A 40 9.97 17.45 -4.05
N LYS A 41 8.67 17.50 -4.31
CA LYS A 41 7.91 18.74 -4.43
C LYS A 41 7.87 19.51 -3.11
N LEU A 42 7.59 18.87 -1.99
CA LEU A 42 7.63 19.46 -0.65
C LEU A 42 9.00 20.11 -0.39
N TYR A 43 10.09 19.38 -0.64
CA TYR A 43 11.44 19.91 -0.45
C TYR A 43 11.75 21.11 -1.37
N ALA A 44 11.22 21.13 -2.60
CA ALA A 44 11.32 22.31 -3.45
C ALA A 44 10.54 23.50 -2.89
N GLU A 45 9.35 23.28 -2.30
CA GLU A 45 8.56 24.33 -1.64
C GLU A 45 9.30 24.91 -0.42
N LEU A 46 9.93 24.06 0.40
CA LEU A 46 10.78 24.49 1.53
C LEU A 46 12.00 25.28 1.06
N ASN A 47 12.69 24.81 0.02
CA ASN A 47 13.83 25.52 -0.57
C ASN A 47 13.43 26.91 -1.09
N ALA A 48 12.27 27.02 -1.77
CA ALA A 48 11.76 28.31 -2.25
C ALA A 48 11.47 29.29 -1.11
N LYS A 49 11.18 28.79 0.09
CA LYS A 49 11.02 29.58 1.32
C LYS A 49 12.33 29.79 2.09
N LYS A 50 13.46 29.26 1.60
CA LYS A 50 14.80 29.29 2.23
C LYS A 50 14.83 28.63 3.62
N ILE A 51 14.01 27.60 3.82
CA ILE A 51 14.05 26.78 5.03
C ILE A 51 15.12 25.70 4.84
N SER A 52 16.17 25.72 5.66
CA SER A 52 17.28 24.77 5.53
C SER A 52 16.94 23.38 6.05
N PHE A 53 16.05 23.28 7.03
CA PHE A 53 15.63 22.01 7.57
C PHE A 53 14.71 21.27 6.59
N LYS A 54 15.10 20.03 6.27
CA LYS A 54 14.29 19.09 5.49
C LYS A 54 14.02 17.90 6.40
N PRO A 55 12.77 17.69 6.84
CA PRO A 55 12.43 16.56 7.68
C PRO A 55 12.87 15.25 7.01
N ALA A 56 13.56 14.40 7.75
CA ALA A 56 13.71 13.02 7.36
C ALA A 56 12.33 12.33 7.43
N TYR A 57 12.22 11.19 6.77
CA TYR A 57 11.04 10.34 6.86
C TYR A 57 11.46 8.90 7.15
N TYR A 58 10.54 8.14 7.72
CA TYR A 58 10.66 6.70 7.91
C TYR A 58 9.32 6.04 7.64
N PHE A 59 9.35 4.75 7.28
CA PHE A 59 8.14 3.97 7.10
C PHE A 59 7.72 3.34 8.43
N THR A 60 6.45 3.55 8.80
CA THR A 60 5.85 3.06 10.05
C THR A 60 4.76 2.02 9.76
N CYS A 61 4.55 1.13 10.72
CA CYS A 61 3.40 0.20 10.78
C CYS A 61 2.48 0.50 11.96
N GLY A 62 2.56 1.70 12.56
CA GLY A 62 1.66 2.17 13.62
C GLY A 62 0.25 2.50 13.12
N GLY A 63 -0.39 1.60 12.38
CA GLY A 63 -1.67 1.83 11.70
C GLY A 63 -1.56 2.67 10.42
N ASP A 64 -2.71 3.12 9.91
CA ASP A 64 -2.83 3.97 8.69
C ASP A 64 -2.45 5.44 8.93
N GLU A 65 -1.83 5.73 10.08
CA GLU A 65 -1.65 7.10 10.54
C GLU A 65 -0.35 7.69 10.01
N TRP A 66 -0.50 8.77 9.27
CA TRP A 66 0.55 9.75 9.10
C TRP A 66 0.83 10.41 10.44
N GLY A 67 2.09 10.74 10.71
CA GLY A 67 2.39 11.44 11.94
C GLY A 67 3.83 11.90 12.07
N CYS A 68 4.06 12.67 13.11
CA CYS A 68 5.38 13.12 13.54
C CYS A 68 5.52 12.73 15.02
N PRO A 69 6.41 11.79 15.39
CA PRO A 69 6.50 11.33 16.77
C PRO A 69 6.76 12.50 17.71
N ASP A 70 6.21 12.46 18.93
CA ASP A 70 6.23 13.60 19.86
C ASP A 70 7.64 14.19 20.02
N ARG A 71 7.79 15.47 19.64
CA ARG A 71 9.05 16.23 19.69
C ARG A 71 10.20 15.64 18.87
N VAL A 72 9.94 14.68 17.97
CA VAL A 72 10.92 14.09 17.07
C VAL A 72 10.70 14.65 15.67
N PRO A 73 11.65 15.40 15.09
CA PRO A 73 11.45 16.11 13.83
C PRO A 73 11.63 15.19 12.60
N VAL A 74 10.86 14.11 12.55
CA VAL A 74 10.87 13.10 11.47
C VAL A 74 9.43 12.77 11.13
N ILE A 75 9.14 12.60 9.84
CA ILE A 75 7.80 12.25 9.35
C ILE A 75 7.67 10.72 9.29
N GLY A 76 6.75 10.17 10.06
CA GLY A 76 6.28 8.79 9.94
C GLY A 76 5.29 8.69 8.77
N ILE A 77 5.60 7.80 7.83
CA ILE A 77 4.78 7.56 6.65
C ILE A 77 4.30 6.11 6.66
N PRO A 78 3.01 5.84 6.41
CA PRO A 78 2.52 4.47 6.29
C PRO A 78 3.32 3.66 5.25
N PHE A 79 3.86 2.51 5.66
CA PHE A 79 4.83 1.76 4.85
C PHE A 79 4.28 1.27 3.51
N HIS A 80 2.96 1.02 3.42
CA HIS A 80 2.32 0.57 2.19
C HIS A 80 2.40 1.62 1.06
N LEU A 81 2.67 2.89 1.36
CA LEU A 81 2.90 3.94 0.36
C LEU A 81 4.31 3.90 -0.25
N ALA A 82 5.19 3.05 0.27
CA ALA A 82 6.57 2.92 -0.18
C ALA A 82 6.74 2.06 -1.45
N ASP A 83 5.68 1.42 -1.95
CA ASP A 83 5.74 0.59 -3.15
C ASP A 83 4.39 0.57 -3.88
N ASN A 84 4.40 0.69 -5.21
CA ASN A 84 3.18 0.70 -6.02
C ASN A 84 2.37 -0.61 -5.92
N ARG A 85 3.03 -1.73 -5.61
CA ARG A 85 2.39 -3.04 -5.39
C ARG A 85 1.64 -3.08 -4.07
N LEU A 86 2.22 -2.52 -3.01
CA LEU A 86 1.53 -2.39 -1.72
C LEU A 86 0.33 -1.43 -1.85
N ILE A 87 0.49 -0.30 -2.54
CA ILE A 87 -0.63 0.62 -2.87
C ILE A 87 -1.74 -0.09 -3.66
N ARG A 88 -1.39 -1.06 -4.52
CA ARG A 88 -2.37 -1.86 -5.25
C ARG A 88 -3.11 -2.83 -4.32
N ILE A 89 -2.41 -3.49 -3.40
CA ILE A 89 -3.02 -4.36 -2.37
C ILE A 89 -4.02 -3.57 -1.53
N GLU A 90 -3.61 -2.40 -1.01
CA GLU A 90 -4.48 -1.50 -0.23
C GLU A 90 -5.79 -1.20 -0.96
N ARG A 91 -5.68 -0.80 -2.22
CA ARG A 91 -6.83 -0.47 -3.08
C ARG A 91 -7.74 -1.67 -3.33
N GLU A 92 -7.16 -2.85 -3.58
CA GLU A 92 -7.92 -4.08 -3.83
C GLU A 92 -8.63 -4.61 -2.58
N MET A 93 -8.07 -4.33 -1.39
CA MET A 93 -8.68 -4.65 -0.10
C MET A 93 -9.68 -3.57 0.38
N GLY A 94 -9.77 -2.44 -0.32
CA GLY A 94 -10.71 -1.37 -0.01
C GLY A 94 -10.24 -0.39 1.06
N TYR A 95 -8.95 -0.38 1.39
CA TYR A 95 -8.33 0.61 2.27
C TYR A 95 -8.20 1.98 1.59
N THR A 96 -7.78 2.96 2.38
CA THR A 96 -7.71 4.36 1.95
C THR A 96 -6.66 4.54 0.85
N THR A 97 -7.04 5.24 -0.22
CA THR A 97 -6.13 5.61 -1.30
C THR A 97 -5.85 7.10 -1.26
N TYR A 98 -4.64 7.49 -1.62
CA TYR A 98 -4.20 8.88 -1.58
C TYR A 98 -3.87 9.36 -2.98
N ASP A 99 -4.52 10.43 -3.40
CA ASP A 99 -4.13 11.13 -4.62
C ASP A 99 -2.98 12.13 -4.33
N LYS A 100 -2.55 12.85 -5.38
CA LYS A 100 -1.47 13.84 -5.24
C LYS A 100 -1.84 14.99 -4.29
N ARG A 101 -3.10 15.41 -4.26
CA ARG A 101 -3.58 16.48 -3.40
C ARG A 101 -3.55 16.01 -1.94
N ASP A 102 -4.05 14.81 -1.66
CA ASP A 102 -4.09 14.24 -0.31
C ASP A 102 -2.69 14.14 0.28
N LEU A 103 -1.76 13.52 -0.47
CA LEU A 103 -0.36 13.39 -0.06
C LEU A 103 0.30 14.74 0.22
N MET A 104 0.03 15.75 -0.61
CA MET A 104 0.62 17.08 -0.41
C MET A 104 0.01 17.84 0.77
N ILE A 105 -1.24 17.56 1.15
CA ILE A 105 -1.84 18.13 2.36
C ILE A 105 -1.14 17.52 3.58
N LEU A 106 -1.11 16.18 3.67
CA LEU A 106 -0.50 15.44 4.78
C LEU A 106 0.98 15.78 4.94
N LEU A 107 1.76 15.71 3.86
CA LEU A 107 3.19 16.03 3.92
C LEU A 107 3.48 17.45 4.44
N ARG A 108 2.66 18.44 4.07
CA ARG A 108 2.85 19.82 4.55
C ARG A 108 2.44 19.98 6.00
N HIS A 109 1.37 19.31 6.41
CA HIS A 109 0.91 19.25 7.79
C HIS A 109 1.99 18.63 8.68
N GLU A 110 2.47 17.43 8.36
CA GLU A 110 3.53 16.75 9.12
C GLU A 110 4.85 17.52 9.13
N THR A 111 5.16 18.23 8.04
CA THR A 111 6.31 19.14 8.00
C THR A 111 6.16 20.29 9.00
N GLY A 112 4.93 20.75 9.26
CA GLY A 112 4.61 21.73 10.29
C GLY A 112 5.05 21.24 11.66
N HIS A 113 4.61 20.06 12.08
CA HIS A 113 5.07 19.43 13.33
C HIS A 113 6.58 19.27 13.36
N ALA A 114 7.17 18.69 12.31
CA ALA A 114 8.60 18.46 12.25
C ALA A 114 9.41 19.76 12.40
N ILE A 115 8.96 20.88 11.80
CA ILE A 115 9.59 22.20 11.98
C ILE A 115 9.37 22.74 13.39
N ASN A 116 8.17 22.58 13.96
CA ASN A 116 7.89 22.98 15.33
C ASN A 116 8.90 22.32 16.29
N TYR A 117 9.12 21.02 16.12
CA TYR A 117 10.02 20.21 16.95
C TYR A 117 11.48 20.52 16.68
N ALA A 118 11.87 20.59 15.41
CA ALA A 118 13.26 20.83 15.00
C ALA A 118 13.81 22.14 15.58
N TYR A 119 13.01 23.20 15.64
CA TYR A 119 13.41 24.51 16.16
C TYR A 119 12.94 24.78 17.59
N LYS A 120 12.19 23.86 18.20
CA LYS A 120 11.53 23.99 19.51
C LYS A 120 10.66 25.26 19.58
N LEU A 121 9.83 25.49 18.56
CA LEU A 121 9.02 26.72 18.44
C LEU A 121 7.92 26.77 19.50
N TYR A 122 7.38 25.61 19.87
CA TYR A 122 6.40 25.41 20.94
C TYR A 122 6.84 25.93 22.32
N ASN A 123 8.14 26.12 22.55
CA ASN A 123 8.67 26.70 23.80
C ASN A 123 8.62 28.23 23.84
N ARG A 124 8.30 28.90 22.72
CA ARG A 124 8.29 30.36 22.68
C ARG A 124 7.00 30.90 23.30
N LYS A 125 7.12 32.02 24.02
CA LYS A 125 5.97 32.69 24.65
C LYS A 125 4.93 33.16 23.63
N ASP A 126 5.39 33.79 22.54
CA ASP A 126 4.55 34.26 21.44
C ASP A 126 3.82 33.12 20.72
N TRP A 127 4.45 31.94 20.61
CA TRP A 127 3.79 30.73 20.11
C TRP A 127 2.64 30.31 21.03
N LYS A 128 2.90 30.20 22.34
CA LYS A 128 1.91 29.76 23.34
C LYS A 128 0.73 30.74 23.45
N GLU A 129 0.99 32.04 23.40
CA GLU A 129 -0.05 33.07 23.42
C GLU A 129 -1.00 32.98 22.23
N LEU A 130 -0.50 32.51 21.07
CA LEU A 130 -1.26 32.52 19.84
C LEU A 130 -1.97 31.19 19.54
N PHE A 131 -1.33 30.06 19.84
CA PHE A 131 -1.85 28.71 19.57
C PHE A 131 -2.43 28.02 20.81
N GLY A 132 -1.93 28.35 21.99
CA GLY A 132 -2.32 27.72 23.26
C GLY A 132 -1.23 26.85 23.88
N ASP A 133 -1.60 26.05 24.88
CA ASP A 133 -0.65 25.22 25.61
C ASP A 133 -0.26 23.97 24.83
N PHE A 134 0.99 23.90 24.39
CA PHE A 134 1.56 22.73 23.72
C PHE A 134 1.50 21.45 24.56
N ASN A 135 1.53 21.55 25.90
CA ASN A 135 1.49 20.37 26.77
C ASN A 135 0.06 19.99 27.16
N ALA A 136 -0.96 20.57 26.51
CA ALA A 136 -2.33 20.14 26.71
C ALA A 136 -2.46 18.66 26.31
N PRO A 137 -3.27 17.86 27.02
CA PRO A 137 -3.49 16.47 26.63
C PRO A 137 -4.19 16.41 25.27
N TYR A 138 -3.72 15.53 24.39
CA TYR A 138 -4.40 15.24 23.14
C TYR A 138 -5.78 14.60 23.42
N PRO A 139 -6.80 14.90 22.60
CA PRO A 139 -8.11 14.25 22.69
C PRO A 139 -7.98 12.74 22.45
N THR A 140 -8.55 11.93 23.34
CA THR A 140 -8.56 10.46 23.21
C THR A 140 -9.37 10.02 21.98
N ASN A 141 -8.83 9.07 21.21
CA ASN A 141 -9.49 8.44 20.05
C ASN A 141 -9.96 9.44 18.97
N PHE A 142 -9.21 10.53 18.75
CA PHE A 142 -9.55 11.60 17.80
C PHE A 142 -10.94 12.24 18.03
N LYS A 143 -11.54 12.04 19.21
CA LYS A 143 -12.83 12.62 19.58
C LYS A 143 -12.59 13.97 20.24
N PHE A 144 -12.66 15.03 19.45
CA PHE A 144 -12.61 16.41 19.94
C PHE A 144 -13.88 17.17 19.60
N LYS A 145 -14.28 18.09 20.49
CA LYS A 145 -15.37 19.03 20.21
C LYS A 145 -14.82 20.14 19.32
N PHE A 146 -15.49 20.42 18.21
CA PHE A 146 -15.13 21.50 17.31
C PHE A 146 -16.32 22.42 17.03
N ASN A 147 -16.01 23.67 16.70
CA ASN A 147 -16.98 24.63 16.21
C ASN A 147 -16.77 24.84 14.69
N PRO A 148 -17.65 24.32 13.82
CA PRO A 148 -17.47 24.42 12.36
C PRO A 148 -17.57 25.86 11.83
N PHE A 149 -18.14 26.78 12.61
CA PHE A 149 -18.27 28.20 12.25
C PHE A 149 -17.13 29.07 12.79
N SER A 150 -16.19 28.50 13.54
CA SER A 150 -15.06 29.24 14.07
C SER A 150 -14.15 29.75 12.95
N ARG A 151 -13.85 31.05 12.98
CA ARG A 151 -12.90 31.72 12.07
C ARG A 151 -11.53 31.94 12.71
N PHE A 152 -11.32 31.43 13.92
CA PHE A 152 -10.04 31.50 14.63
C PHE A 152 -9.01 30.47 14.15
N TYR A 153 -9.45 29.52 13.32
CA TYR A 153 -8.61 28.48 12.73
C TYR A 153 -8.56 28.64 11.21
N VAL A 154 -7.56 28.06 10.58
CA VAL A 154 -7.54 27.94 9.12
C VAL A 154 -8.59 26.93 8.65
N LYS A 155 -9.03 27.04 7.39
CA LYS A 155 -9.92 26.05 6.79
C LYS A 155 -9.17 24.74 6.61
N SER A 156 -9.77 23.65 7.06
CA SER A 156 -9.25 22.29 6.84
C SER A 156 -9.05 22.03 5.35
N GLN A 157 -7.87 21.51 5.01
CA GLN A 157 -7.52 21.22 3.64
C GLN A 157 -7.84 19.76 3.23
N GLY A 158 -7.89 18.86 4.21
CA GLY A 158 -8.20 17.43 4.07
C GLY A 158 -9.05 16.89 5.22
N GLU A 159 -9.05 15.57 5.39
CA GLU A 159 -9.70 14.86 6.48
C GLU A 159 -8.67 14.45 7.56
N PRO A 160 -9.07 14.39 8.85
CA PRO A 160 -10.38 14.74 9.36
C PRO A 160 -10.62 16.26 9.35
N LYS A 161 -11.84 16.69 9.04
CA LYS A 161 -12.20 18.12 9.11
C LYS A 161 -12.05 18.68 10.53
N TYR A 162 -11.71 19.96 10.58
CA TYR A 162 -11.52 20.77 11.78
C TYR A 162 -10.37 20.36 12.69
N TYR A 163 -9.41 19.58 12.18
CA TYR A 163 -8.30 19.03 12.96
C TYR A 163 -7.45 20.10 13.68
N ALA A 164 -7.34 21.31 13.11
CA ALA A 164 -6.74 22.47 13.76
C ALA A 164 -7.34 22.81 15.15
N GLN A 165 -8.55 22.35 15.47
CA GLN A 165 -9.20 22.58 16.77
C GLN A 165 -8.91 21.47 17.79
N ALA A 166 -8.22 20.39 17.39
CA ALA A 166 -7.98 19.24 18.24
C ALA A 166 -6.91 19.52 19.31
N HIS A 167 -5.83 20.21 18.94
CA HIS A 167 -4.73 20.53 19.83
C HIS A 167 -3.95 21.77 19.31
N PRO A 168 -3.31 22.59 20.16
CA PRO A 168 -2.51 23.75 19.72
C PRO A 168 -1.41 23.43 18.71
N ASP A 169 -0.86 22.22 18.76
CA ASP A 169 0.12 21.78 17.78
C ASP A 169 -0.50 21.49 16.41
N GLU A 170 -1.71 20.90 16.37
CA GLU A 170 -2.47 20.72 15.12
C GLU A 170 -2.84 22.05 14.47
N ASP A 171 -3.22 23.04 15.29
CA ASP A 171 -3.49 24.39 14.81
C ASP A 171 -2.27 25.03 14.15
N PHE A 172 -1.08 24.82 14.74
CA PHE A 172 0.17 25.26 14.16
C PHE A 172 0.48 24.52 12.86
N ALA A 173 0.36 23.19 12.83
CA ALA A 173 0.65 22.36 11.66
C ALA A 173 -0.26 22.69 10.47
N GLU A 174 -1.57 22.81 10.71
CA GLU A 174 -2.55 23.23 9.69
C GLU A 174 -2.27 24.66 9.19
N THR A 175 -1.97 25.60 10.11
CA THR A 175 -1.61 26.97 9.74
C THR A 175 -0.35 27.00 8.88
N PHE A 176 0.66 26.20 9.24
CA PHE A 176 1.90 26.07 8.49
C PHE A 176 1.65 25.49 7.09
N ALA A 177 0.81 24.45 6.97
CA ALA A 177 0.48 23.84 5.69
C ALA A 177 -0.18 24.83 4.72
N VAL A 178 -1.11 25.66 5.22
CA VAL A 178 -1.75 26.74 4.43
C VAL A 178 -0.73 27.81 4.00
N TRP A 179 0.19 28.18 4.88
CA TRP A 179 1.26 29.15 4.58
C TRP A 179 2.26 28.64 3.54
N LEU A 180 2.65 27.36 3.64
CA LEU A 180 3.62 26.74 2.74
C LEU A 180 3.02 26.50 1.34
N THR A 181 1.73 26.19 1.27
CA THR A 181 1.01 25.90 0.02
C THR A 181 1.22 27.01 -1.02
N PRO A 182 1.84 26.72 -2.17
CA PRO A 182 2.06 27.71 -3.22
C PRO A 182 0.74 28.27 -3.74
N ARG A 183 0.70 29.57 -4.02
CA ARG A 183 -0.48 30.27 -4.57
C ARG A 183 -1.75 30.11 -3.73
N SER A 184 -1.63 29.82 -2.43
CA SER A 184 -2.80 29.72 -1.53
C SER A 184 -3.54 31.05 -1.36
N ASN A 185 -2.90 32.18 -1.70
CA ASN A 185 -3.46 33.53 -1.56
C ASN A 185 -4.01 33.79 -0.15
N TRP A 186 -3.39 33.18 0.86
CA TRP A 186 -3.92 33.13 2.23
C TRP A 186 -4.21 34.53 2.79
N ARG A 187 -3.39 35.54 2.45
CA ARG A 187 -3.62 36.94 2.85
C ARG A 187 -4.98 37.47 2.39
N LYS A 188 -5.42 37.10 1.18
CA LYS A 188 -6.72 37.49 0.63
C LYS A 188 -7.83 36.63 1.21
N VAL A 189 -7.62 35.31 1.29
CA VAL A 189 -8.62 34.34 1.77
C VAL A 189 -9.00 34.60 3.23
N TYR A 190 -8.02 34.87 4.08
CA TYR A 190 -8.21 35.02 5.53
C TYR A 190 -8.26 36.49 5.99
N LYS A 191 -8.26 37.48 5.09
CA LYS A 191 -8.20 38.93 5.44
C LYS A 191 -9.22 39.36 6.52
N LYS A 192 -10.41 38.75 6.52
CA LYS A 192 -11.51 39.05 7.44
C LYS A 192 -11.68 38.01 8.57
N TRP A 193 -10.72 37.09 8.71
CA TRP A 193 -10.75 36.02 9.69
C TRP A 193 -9.69 36.28 10.77
N PRO A 194 -9.99 36.09 12.06
CA PRO A 194 -9.00 36.22 13.13
C PRO A 194 -7.76 35.33 12.94
N SER A 195 -7.90 34.16 12.29
CA SER A 195 -6.77 33.26 11.98
C SER A 195 -5.69 33.86 11.08
N ILE A 196 -5.93 35.01 10.42
CA ILE A 196 -4.90 35.75 9.68
C ILE A 196 -3.68 36.05 10.55
N LYS A 197 -3.88 36.34 11.85
CA LYS A 197 -2.81 36.62 12.81
C LYS A 197 -1.85 35.44 12.95
N LYS A 198 -2.37 34.20 12.94
CA LYS A 198 -1.57 32.96 12.98
C LYS A 198 -0.73 32.80 11.72
N LEU A 199 -1.31 33.08 10.56
CA LEU A 199 -0.59 33.01 9.28
C LEU A 199 0.50 34.09 9.16
N GLU A 200 0.24 35.31 9.63
CA GLU A 200 1.22 36.39 9.68
C GLU A 200 2.36 36.09 10.66
N TYR A 201 2.02 35.50 11.81
CA TYR A 201 3.00 35.00 12.77
C TYR A 201 3.89 33.91 12.15
N VAL A 202 3.31 32.89 11.52
CA VAL A 202 4.06 31.83 10.84
C VAL A 202 4.95 32.40 9.73
N ASP A 203 4.47 33.35 8.92
CA ASP A 203 5.28 33.98 7.86
C ASP A 203 6.49 34.73 8.42
N SER A 204 6.29 35.48 9.51
CA SER A 204 7.36 36.22 10.20
C SER A 204 8.34 35.25 10.86
N LEU A 205 7.83 34.22 11.54
CA LEU A 205 8.63 33.20 12.21
C LEU A 205 9.50 32.44 11.20
N MET A 206 8.92 31.94 10.11
CA MET A 206 9.66 31.23 9.08
C MET A 206 10.67 32.11 8.36
N THR A 207 10.37 33.41 8.20
CA THR A 207 11.35 34.39 7.69
C THR A 207 12.55 34.52 8.63
N SER A 208 12.32 34.55 9.94
CA SER A 208 13.40 34.59 10.95
C SER A 208 14.25 33.32 11.02
N LEU A 209 13.72 32.19 10.52
CA LEU A 209 14.39 30.88 10.48
C LEU A 209 15.13 30.61 9.17
N ARG A 210 15.03 31.50 8.17
CA ARG A 210 15.72 31.32 6.90
C ARG A 210 17.21 31.09 7.10
N ASN A 211 17.74 30.06 6.44
CA ASN A 211 19.14 29.65 6.52
C ASN A 211 19.65 29.25 7.93
N LYS A 212 18.78 29.16 8.94
CA LYS A 212 19.17 28.72 10.29
C LYS A 212 19.12 27.20 10.41
N LYS A 213 20.13 26.62 11.05
CA LYS A 213 20.16 25.19 11.37
C LYS A 213 19.12 24.84 12.44
N PRO A 214 18.49 23.66 12.34
CA PRO A 214 17.59 23.16 13.38
C PRO A 214 18.35 22.86 14.69
N LYS A 215 17.63 22.87 15.81
CA LYS A 215 18.15 22.51 17.15
C LYS A 215 18.06 21.01 17.44
N VAL A 216 17.07 20.33 16.86
CA VAL A 216 16.85 18.89 16.96
C VAL A 216 16.77 18.34 15.53
N VAL A 217 17.40 17.20 15.27
CA VAL A 217 17.46 16.59 13.93
C VAL A 217 17.02 15.13 13.89
N SER A 218 16.95 14.47 15.05
CA SER A 218 16.61 13.05 15.17
C SER A 218 16.06 12.73 16.55
N GLY A 219 15.47 11.56 16.69
CA GLY A 219 14.91 11.04 17.94
C GLY A 219 14.44 9.59 17.75
N PRO A 220 13.86 8.97 18.79
CA PRO A 220 13.30 7.62 18.69
C PRO A 220 12.16 7.58 17.67
N LEU A 221 12.14 6.54 16.84
CA LEU A 221 11.08 6.32 15.85
C LEU A 221 9.95 5.50 16.48
N ASP A 222 8.71 5.82 16.11
CA ASP A 222 7.55 5.06 16.54
C ASP A 222 7.18 3.98 15.52
N SER A 223 7.15 2.72 15.94
CA SER A 223 6.72 1.57 15.15
C SER A 223 7.39 1.43 13.75
N PRO A 224 8.72 1.57 13.60
CA PRO A 224 9.36 1.52 12.29
C PRO A 224 9.23 0.14 11.63
N TYR A 225 9.01 0.14 10.31
CA TYR A 225 8.68 -1.07 9.54
C TYR A 225 9.76 -2.16 9.62
N TYR A 226 11.04 -1.78 9.68
CA TYR A 226 12.17 -2.73 9.68
C TYR A 226 12.27 -3.55 10.99
N LEU A 227 11.49 -3.19 12.03
CA LEU A 227 11.39 -3.97 13.27
C LEU A 227 10.21 -4.97 13.26
N LYS A 228 9.40 -5.01 12.19
CA LYS A 228 8.16 -5.80 12.15
C LYS A 228 8.41 -7.17 11.51
N THR A 229 8.38 -8.20 12.34
CA THR A 229 8.69 -9.59 11.95
C THR A 229 7.46 -10.40 11.56
N TYR A 230 6.25 -9.88 11.72
CA TYR A 230 5.03 -10.49 11.20
C TYR A 230 4.92 -10.24 9.69
N THR A 231 4.16 -11.12 9.03
CA THR A 231 3.87 -11.07 7.60
C THR A 231 2.88 -9.97 7.25
N LEU A 232 2.87 -9.57 5.98
CA LEU A 232 1.95 -8.54 5.50
C LEU A 232 0.48 -8.97 5.65
N ILE A 233 0.15 -10.25 5.50
CA ILE A 233 -1.22 -10.74 5.72
C ILE A 233 -1.62 -10.68 7.21
N GLU A 234 -0.68 -10.96 8.12
CA GLU A 234 -0.90 -10.83 9.57
C GLU A 234 -1.10 -9.37 9.97
N TYR A 235 -0.41 -8.43 9.31
CA TYR A 235 -0.65 -6.99 9.49
C TYR A 235 -2.11 -6.61 9.22
N TYR A 236 -2.68 -7.15 8.13
CA TYR A 236 -4.08 -6.89 7.77
C TYR A 236 -5.08 -7.65 8.64
N GLY A 237 -4.64 -8.60 9.47
CA GLY A 237 -5.53 -9.46 10.25
C GLY A 237 -6.35 -10.44 9.38
N GLU A 238 -5.89 -10.72 8.16
CA GLU A 238 -6.57 -11.55 7.17
C GLU A 238 -5.98 -12.97 7.08
N THR A 239 -6.61 -13.86 6.32
CA THR A 239 -6.11 -15.23 6.08
C THR A 239 -5.62 -15.45 4.66
N LEU A 240 -4.48 -16.16 4.53
CA LEU A 240 -3.89 -16.47 3.22
C LEU A 240 -4.76 -17.36 2.34
N ASP A 241 -5.69 -18.13 2.92
CA ASP A 241 -6.50 -19.11 2.18
C ASP A 241 -7.29 -18.46 1.03
N GLN A 242 -7.81 -17.25 1.24
CA GLN A 242 -8.57 -16.51 0.23
C GLN A 242 -7.71 -16.10 -0.98
N PHE A 243 -6.42 -15.85 -0.76
CA PHE A 243 -5.47 -15.39 -1.77
C PHE A 243 -4.77 -16.56 -2.46
N LYS A 244 -4.54 -17.65 -1.73
CA LYS A 244 -3.93 -18.88 -2.23
C LYS A 244 -4.69 -19.42 -3.44
N ASP A 245 -6.02 -19.40 -3.39
CA ASP A 245 -6.84 -19.91 -4.49
C ASP A 245 -6.73 -19.08 -5.77
N LYS A 246 -6.66 -17.75 -5.65
CA LYS A 246 -6.52 -16.87 -6.82
C LYS A 246 -5.10 -16.89 -7.39
N ALA A 247 -4.09 -16.94 -6.52
CA ALA A 247 -2.69 -17.09 -6.88
C ALA A 247 -2.42 -18.35 -7.70
N LEU A 248 -3.19 -19.41 -7.47
CA LEU A 248 -3.07 -20.68 -8.19
C LEU A 248 -3.62 -20.67 -9.64
N GLY A 249 -4.00 -19.52 -10.20
CA GLY A 249 -4.24 -19.33 -11.65
C GLY A 249 -2.98 -19.46 -12.54
N ILE A 250 -1.85 -19.87 -11.97
CA ILE A 250 -0.56 -20.08 -12.64
C ILE A 250 -0.67 -20.96 -13.89
N TYR A 251 -1.53 -21.98 -13.85
CA TYR A 251 -1.69 -22.93 -14.95
C TYR A 251 -2.66 -22.45 -16.03
N ASP A 252 -3.19 -21.23 -15.96
CA ASP A 252 -4.17 -20.74 -16.95
C ASP A 252 -3.60 -20.70 -18.36
N LYS A 253 -2.33 -20.28 -18.50
CA LYS A 253 -1.64 -20.26 -19.80
C LYS A 253 -1.44 -21.70 -20.31
N ASP A 254 -0.96 -22.61 -19.46
CA ASP A 254 -0.78 -24.03 -19.82
C ASP A 254 -2.10 -24.70 -20.19
N LEU A 255 -3.15 -24.46 -19.40
CA LEU A 255 -4.49 -24.97 -19.68
C LEU A 255 -5.07 -24.37 -20.96
N SER A 256 -4.77 -23.12 -21.29
CA SER A 256 -5.19 -22.49 -22.55
C SER A 256 -4.41 -23.01 -23.77
N LEU A 257 -3.17 -23.48 -23.57
CA LEU A 257 -2.40 -24.20 -24.59
C LEU A 257 -2.95 -25.62 -24.82
N ILE A 258 -3.35 -26.31 -23.74
CA ILE A 258 -3.96 -27.64 -23.81
C ILE A 258 -5.37 -27.57 -24.38
N PHE A 259 -6.12 -26.52 -24.04
CA PHE A 259 -7.51 -26.31 -24.42
C PHE A 259 -7.71 -24.89 -24.96
N PRO A 260 -7.84 -24.70 -26.27
CA PRO A 260 -8.14 -23.38 -26.80
C PRO A 260 -9.51 -22.86 -26.34
N ALA A 261 -9.61 -21.54 -26.17
CA ALA A 261 -10.87 -20.87 -25.91
C ALA A 261 -11.84 -21.09 -27.08
N ARG A 262 -13.15 -21.19 -26.79
CA ARG A 262 -14.18 -21.40 -27.82
C ARG A 262 -14.10 -20.33 -28.91
N SER A 263 -13.79 -20.72 -30.16
CA SER A 263 -14.02 -19.84 -31.30
C SER A 263 -15.48 -19.95 -31.74
N ASN A 264 -16.11 -18.82 -32.03
CA ASN A 264 -17.46 -18.78 -32.59
C ASN A 264 -17.41 -19.25 -34.06
N GLY A 265 -17.51 -20.56 -34.29
CA GLY A 265 -17.51 -21.12 -35.64
C GLY A 265 -17.61 -22.65 -35.72
N GLN A 266 -18.85 -23.15 -35.80
CA GLN A 266 -19.28 -24.38 -36.51
C GLN A 266 -18.65 -25.78 -36.24
N ARG A 267 -17.81 -26.01 -35.22
CA ARG A 267 -17.46 -27.40 -34.79
C ARG A 267 -18.12 -27.80 -33.47
N LYS A 268 -18.58 -29.05 -33.38
CA LYS A 268 -19.01 -29.67 -32.10
C LYS A 268 -17.79 -29.70 -31.17
N THR A 269 -17.79 -28.90 -30.11
CA THR A 269 -16.72 -28.87 -29.12
C THR A 269 -17.15 -29.51 -27.80
N ILE A 270 -16.19 -30.09 -27.10
CA ILE A 270 -16.38 -30.62 -25.75
C ILE A 270 -15.87 -29.56 -24.77
N PRO A 271 -16.62 -29.18 -23.72
CA PRO A 271 -16.06 -28.33 -22.66
C PRO A 271 -14.94 -29.05 -21.91
N ALA A 272 -13.80 -28.40 -21.71
CA ALA A 272 -12.64 -28.99 -21.03
C ALA A 272 -12.98 -29.48 -19.60
N LYS A 273 -13.86 -28.75 -18.90
CA LYS A 273 -14.39 -29.15 -17.59
C LYS A 273 -15.07 -30.53 -17.62
N ASP A 274 -15.74 -30.88 -18.71
CA ASP A 274 -16.48 -32.15 -18.81
C ASP A 274 -15.54 -33.31 -19.06
N LEU A 275 -14.48 -33.09 -19.85
CA LEU A 275 -13.39 -34.04 -20.02
C LEU A 275 -12.69 -34.35 -18.68
N LEU A 276 -12.35 -33.31 -17.91
CA LEU A 276 -11.74 -33.43 -16.58
C LEU A 276 -12.66 -34.16 -15.59
N ARG A 277 -13.96 -33.84 -15.60
CA ARG A 277 -14.95 -34.50 -14.73
C ARG A 277 -15.08 -35.99 -15.05
N LYS A 278 -15.17 -36.35 -16.33
CA LYS A 278 -15.26 -37.74 -16.81
C LYS A 278 -14.01 -38.55 -16.42
N ASN A 279 -12.83 -37.95 -16.54
CA ASN A 279 -11.54 -38.64 -16.36
C ASN A 279 -10.88 -38.40 -15.00
N ARG A 280 -11.56 -37.77 -14.04
CA ARG A 280 -10.98 -37.36 -12.75
C ARG A 280 -10.29 -38.51 -12.01
N ARG A 281 -10.96 -39.66 -11.87
CA ARG A 281 -10.41 -40.83 -11.15
C ARG A 281 -9.16 -41.37 -11.83
N PHE A 282 -9.19 -41.44 -13.16
CA PHE A 282 -8.05 -41.88 -13.97
C PHE A 282 -6.86 -40.93 -13.84
N LEU A 283 -7.07 -39.62 -13.97
CA LEU A 283 -5.99 -38.62 -13.83
C LEU A 283 -5.36 -38.67 -12.43
N VAL A 284 -6.18 -38.75 -11.38
CA VAL A 284 -5.69 -38.84 -10.01
C VAL A 284 -4.86 -40.11 -9.79
N SER A 285 -5.34 -41.27 -10.25
CA SER A 285 -4.64 -42.54 -10.04
C SER A 285 -3.34 -42.64 -10.85
N VAL A 286 -3.35 -42.19 -12.11
CA VAL A 286 -2.16 -42.19 -12.99
C VAL A 286 -1.08 -41.28 -12.42
N ILE A 287 -1.42 -40.05 -12.05
CA ILE A 287 -0.45 -39.10 -11.51
C ILE A 287 0.08 -39.60 -10.15
N ALA A 288 -0.79 -40.09 -9.26
CA ALA A 288 -0.37 -40.67 -7.98
C ALA A 288 0.62 -41.83 -8.17
N ARG A 289 0.34 -42.73 -9.13
CA ARG A 289 1.21 -43.87 -9.42
C ARG A 289 2.61 -43.45 -9.86
N TRP A 290 2.70 -42.48 -10.77
CA TRP A 290 3.98 -42.08 -11.36
C TRP A 290 4.77 -41.09 -10.51
N THR A 291 4.11 -40.31 -9.65
CA THR A 291 4.78 -39.39 -8.73
C THR A 291 5.10 -40.01 -7.38
N GLY A 292 4.48 -41.15 -7.02
CA GLY A 292 4.55 -41.71 -5.67
C GLY A 292 3.74 -40.93 -4.63
N ALA A 293 3.02 -39.88 -5.02
CA ALA A 293 2.16 -39.10 -4.14
C ALA A 293 0.90 -39.89 -3.74
N ARG A 294 0.38 -39.61 -2.53
CA ARG A 294 -0.94 -40.13 -2.13
C ARG A 294 -2.02 -39.45 -2.96
N GLU A 295 -3.11 -40.15 -3.30
CA GLU A 295 -4.22 -39.56 -4.08
C GLU A 295 -4.79 -38.28 -3.47
N LYS A 296 -4.79 -38.16 -2.13
CA LYS A 296 -5.21 -36.95 -1.41
C LYS A 296 -4.36 -35.70 -1.71
N VAL A 297 -3.13 -35.89 -2.18
CA VAL A 297 -2.20 -34.83 -2.64
C VAL A 297 -2.48 -34.46 -4.10
N VAL A 298 -2.88 -35.43 -4.92
CA VAL A 298 -3.14 -35.24 -6.36
C VAL A 298 -4.53 -34.68 -6.63
N ALA A 299 -5.53 -35.14 -5.88
CA ALA A 299 -6.93 -34.77 -6.07
C ALA A 299 -7.20 -33.24 -6.06
N PRO A 300 -6.56 -32.43 -5.19
CA PRO A 300 -6.66 -30.98 -5.25
C PRO A 300 -6.17 -30.36 -6.57
N VAL A 301 -5.08 -30.89 -7.15
CA VAL A 301 -4.52 -30.39 -8.42
C VAL A 301 -5.51 -30.59 -9.57
N ILE A 302 -6.09 -31.78 -9.69
CA ILE A 302 -7.08 -32.07 -10.73
C ILE A 302 -8.39 -31.30 -10.50
N GLY A 303 -8.79 -31.14 -9.24
CA GLY A 303 -9.91 -30.28 -8.88
C GLY A 303 -9.70 -28.83 -9.33
N ARG A 304 -8.45 -28.35 -9.24
CA ARG A 304 -8.08 -27.00 -9.66
C ARG A 304 -8.07 -26.83 -11.18
N PHE A 305 -7.49 -27.76 -11.94
CA PHE A 305 -7.57 -27.71 -13.41
C PHE A 305 -9.02 -27.69 -13.89
N PHE A 306 -9.90 -28.50 -13.29
CA PHE A 306 -11.33 -28.47 -13.56
C PHE A 306 -11.93 -27.07 -13.33
N GLN A 307 -11.65 -26.46 -12.18
CA GLN A 307 -12.18 -25.14 -11.85
C GLN A 307 -11.70 -24.06 -12.83
N ARG A 308 -10.40 -24.04 -13.15
CA ARG A 308 -9.83 -23.06 -14.08
C ARG A 308 -10.32 -23.24 -15.51
N CYS A 309 -10.39 -24.47 -16.02
CA CYS A 309 -11.00 -24.76 -17.33
C CYS A 309 -12.47 -24.29 -17.42
N ARG A 310 -13.22 -24.38 -16.32
CA ARG A 310 -14.60 -23.89 -16.24
C ARG A 310 -14.66 -22.36 -16.29
N GLU A 311 -13.83 -21.69 -15.50
CA GLU A 311 -13.80 -20.22 -15.39
C GLU A 311 -13.30 -19.55 -16.67
N LEU A 312 -12.31 -20.15 -17.35
CA LEU A 312 -11.78 -19.69 -18.64
C LEU A 312 -12.63 -20.11 -19.86
N ASN A 313 -13.69 -20.89 -19.64
CA ASN A 313 -14.59 -21.42 -20.69
C ASN A 313 -13.84 -22.15 -21.83
N LEU A 314 -12.85 -22.97 -21.46
CA LEU A 314 -12.00 -23.69 -22.41
C LEU A 314 -12.69 -24.92 -23.00
N SER A 315 -12.29 -25.28 -24.22
CA SER A 315 -12.88 -26.40 -24.96
C SER A 315 -11.86 -27.13 -25.83
N LEU A 316 -12.23 -28.31 -26.31
CA LEU A 316 -11.45 -29.09 -27.27
C LEU A 316 -12.33 -29.63 -28.40
N ALA A 317 -11.70 -30.00 -29.51
CA ALA A 317 -12.35 -30.83 -30.51
C ALA A 317 -12.40 -32.31 -30.04
N PRO A 318 -13.46 -33.08 -30.37
CA PRO A 318 -13.58 -34.49 -29.96
C PRO A 318 -12.37 -35.36 -30.34
N GLU A 319 -11.77 -35.09 -31.50
CA GLU A 319 -10.57 -35.77 -32.00
C GLU A 319 -9.31 -35.52 -31.16
N GLU A 320 -9.29 -34.47 -30.34
CA GLU A 320 -8.15 -34.09 -29.49
C GLU A 320 -8.22 -34.67 -28.07
N GLU A 321 -9.29 -35.40 -27.72
CA GLU A 321 -9.54 -35.92 -26.36
C GLU A 321 -8.34 -36.66 -25.76
N ALA A 322 -7.72 -37.57 -26.55
CA ALA A 322 -6.56 -38.34 -26.09
C ALA A 322 -5.32 -37.47 -25.87
N SER A 323 -5.06 -36.51 -26.76
CA SER A 323 -3.91 -35.61 -26.67
C SER A 323 -4.03 -34.67 -25.46
N CYS A 324 -5.19 -34.06 -25.27
CA CYS A 324 -5.44 -33.18 -24.13
C CYS A 324 -5.37 -33.93 -22.79
N LEU A 325 -5.83 -35.18 -22.73
CA LEU A 325 -5.70 -36.02 -21.52
C LEU A 325 -4.25 -36.34 -21.19
N ALA A 326 -3.42 -36.66 -22.20
CA ALA A 326 -2.00 -36.89 -22.01
C ALA A 326 -1.30 -35.62 -21.49
N SER A 327 -1.60 -34.45 -22.08
CA SER A 327 -1.04 -33.17 -21.65
C SER A 327 -1.48 -32.77 -20.23
N LEU A 328 -2.75 -33.04 -19.86
CA LEU A 328 -3.23 -32.84 -18.49
C LEU A 328 -2.52 -33.73 -17.48
N ALA A 329 -2.27 -35.00 -17.82
CA ALA A 329 -1.53 -35.91 -16.97
C ALA A 329 -0.08 -35.46 -16.80
N ALA A 330 0.57 -34.99 -17.86
CA ALA A 330 1.93 -34.45 -17.82
C ALA A 330 2.02 -33.16 -16.98
N LEU A 331 1.12 -32.21 -17.20
CA LEU A 331 1.04 -30.99 -16.40
C LEU A 331 0.79 -31.33 -14.94
N GLY A 332 -0.22 -32.15 -14.64
CA GLY A 332 -0.54 -32.55 -13.27
C GLY A 332 0.60 -33.30 -12.58
N THR A 333 1.34 -34.14 -13.30
CA THR A 333 2.56 -34.80 -12.80
C THR A 333 3.62 -33.78 -12.42
N THR A 334 3.85 -32.78 -13.27
CA THR A 334 4.81 -31.69 -13.02
C THR A 334 4.45 -30.91 -11.76
N VAL A 335 3.17 -30.53 -11.62
CA VAL A 335 2.67 -29.80 -10.43
C VAL A 335 2.84 -30.62 -9.14
N VAL A 336 2.53 -31.91 -9.19
CA VAL A 336 2.64 -32.79 -8.01
C VAL A 336 4.09 -33.07 -7.66
N MET A 337 4.96 -33.30 -8.64
CA MET A 337 6.40 -33.49 -8.41
C MET A 337 7.02 -32.24 -7.77
N ASN A 338 6.64 -31.05 -8.24
CA ASN A 338 7.07 -29.80 -7.61
C ASN A 338 6.65 -29.77 -6.12
N TYR A 339 5.39 -30.13 -5.82
CA TYR A 339 4.92 -30.22 -4.44
C TYR A 339 5.69 -31.23 -3.59
N LEU A 340 6.06 -32.38 -4.12
CA LEU A 340 6.85 -33.36 -3.39
C LEU A 340 8.27 -32.86 -3.07
N HIS A 341 8.86 -32.04 -3.94
CA HIS A 341 10.22 -31.52 -3.76
C HIS A 341 10.30 -30.23 -2.93
N THR A 342 9.31 -29.35 -3.05
CA THR A 342 9.35 -28.00 -2.43
C THR A 342 8.31 -27.82 -1.32
N GLY A 343 7.38 -28.77 -1.16
CA GLY A 343 6.19 -28.62 -0.31
C GLY A 343 5.13 -27.68 -0.90
N ARG A 344 5.30 -27.20 -2.14
CA ARG A 344 4.43 -26.21 -2.79
C ARG A 344 3.98 -26.71 -4.16
N TYR A 345 2.70 -26.52 -4.52
CA TYR A 345 2.19 -26.84 -5.86
C TYR A 345 2.57 -25.80 -6.92
N ILE A 346 3.49 -24.88 -6.60
CA ILE A 346 3.90 -23.75 -7.43
C ILE A 346 5.43 -23.81 -7.55
N PRO A 347 6.00 -23.83 -8.78
CA PRO A 347 7.44 -23.73 -8.97
C PRO A 347 7.93 -22.33 -8.56
N ASP A 348 9.15 -22.25 -8.04
CA ASP A 348 9.82 -20.97 -7.70
C ASP A 348 10.14 -20.12 -8.94
#